data_AF-A0A7S3FP53-F1
#
_entry.id   AF-A0A7S3FP53-F1
#
_cell.length_a   1.000
_cell.length_b   1.000
_cell.length_c   1.000
_cell.angle_alpha   90.00
_cell.angle_beta   90.00
_cell.angle_gamma   90.00
#
_symmetry.space_group_name_H-M   'P 1'
#
loop_
_entity.id
_entity.type
_entity.pdbx_description
1 polymer ?
#
loop_
_entity_poly.entity_id
_entity_poly.type
_entity_poly.pdbx_seq_one_letter_code
_entity_poly.pdbx_strand_id
1 'polypeptide(L)'
;LSIVSSPSLRRDSMTVANAAYAGHLEILKFLRSRRPRCPWDKASARAAAEGGHLQCLIWMRSQSPPCPWDEDKVCEYAAHGGNLNVIQWARRQVPPCPWDEETCAVAADLGHLHILKWVRAQDPPCPWDE
;
A
#
# COMPACT_ATOMS: atom_id res chain seq x y z
N LEU A 1 -40.43 -0.13 10.47
CA LEU A 1 -39.18 -0.86 10.24
C LEU A 1 -38.04 0.14 10.31
N SER A 2 -37.52 0.34 11.51
CA SER A 2 -36.46 1.31 11.78
C SER A 2 -35.17 0.80 11.16
N ILE A 3 -34.76 1.41 10.05
CA ILE A 3 -33.42 1.26 9.51
C ILE A 3 -32.50 1.84 10.59
N VAL A 4 -31.88 0.95 11.37
CA VAL A 4 -30.78 1.28 12.25
C VAL A 4 -29.75 2.02 11.38
N SER A 5 -29.64 3.32 11.58
CA SER A 5 -28.57 4.14 11.01
C SER A 5 -27.27 3.57 11.54
N SER A 6 -26.65 2.70 10.74
CA SER A 6 -25.27 2.26 10.97
C SER A 6 -24.41 3.52 11.13
N PRO A 7 -23.45 3.55 12.07
CA PRO A 7 -22.60 4.72 12.28
C PRO A 7 -22.08 5.14 10.91
N SER A 8 -22.41 6.37 10.53
CA SER A 8 -22.24 6.87 9.17
C SER A 8 -20.75 6.94 8.87
N LEU A 9 -20.18 5.82 8.39
CA LEU A 9 -18.82 5.76 7.90
C LEU A 9 -18.70 6.87 6.87
N ARG A 10 -17.80 7.82 7.15
CA ARG A 10 -17.52 8.96 6.27
C ARG A 10 -17.16 8.38 4.90
N ARG A 11 -17.80 8.88 3.85
CA ARG A 11 -17.62 8.34 2.49
C ARG A 11 -16.53 9.12 1.77
N ASP A 12 -15.37 9.20 2.40
CA ASP A 12 -14.19 9.90 1.88
C ASP A 12 -13.04 8.92 1.65
N SER A 13 -12.03 9.38 0.91
CA SER A 13 -10.86 8.56 0.59
C SER A 13 -10.05 8.21 1.83
N MET A 14 -10.09 9.06 2.87
CA MET A 14 -9.45 8.81 4.17
C MET A 14 -9.99 7.54 4.83
N THR A 15 -11.29 7.27 4.73
CA THR A 15 -11.88 6.05 5.27
C THR A 15 -11.38 4.79 4.56
N VAL A 16 -11.15 4.88 3.24
CA VAL A 16 -10.55 3.77 2.46
C VAL A 16 -9.08 3.59 2.85
N ALA A 17 -8.32 4.68 2.97
CA ALA A 17 -6.93 4.65 3.37
C ALA A 17 -6.73 4.07 4.78
N ASN A 18 -7.56 4.46 5.75
CA ASN A 18 -7.51 3.89 7.11
C ASN A 18 -7.82 2.39 7.13
N ALA A 19 -8.84 1.95 6.37
CA ALA A 19 -9.14 0.52 6.25
C ALA A 19 -7.99 -0.25 5.58
N ALA A 20 -7.30 0.38 4.62
CA ALA A 20 -6.14 -0.18 3.94
C ALA A 20 -4.92 -0.26 4.88
N TYR A 21 -4.65 0.79 5.65
CA TYR A 21 -3.59 0.85 6.67
C TYR A 21 -3.79 -0.17 7.79
N ALA A 22 -5.04 -0.47 8.15
CA ALA A 22 -5.38 -1.49 9.15
C ALA A 22 -5.56 -2.91 8.57
N GLY A 23 -5.40 -3.07 7.25
CA GLY A 23 -5.45 -4.38 6.59
C GLY A 23 -6.84 -5.00 6.52
N HIS A 24 -7.89 -4.19 6.65
CA HIS A 24 -9.28 -4.64 6.70
C HIS A 24 -9.83 -4.91 5.30
N LEU A 25 -9.34 -5.99 4.66
CA LEU A 25 -9.71 -6.36 3.29
C LEU A 25 -11.23 -6.47 3.06
N GLU A 26 -11.96 -7.04 4.02
CA GLU A 26 -13.43 -7.16 3.89
C GLU A 26 -14.13 -5.81 3.94
N ILE A 27 -13.60 -4.85 4.70
CA ILE A 27 -14.09 -3.48 4.70
C ILE A 27 -13.78 -2.81 3.35
N LEU A 28 -12.58 -3.02 2.79
CA LEU A 28 -12.24 -2.51 1.46
C LEU A 28 -13.18 -3.05 0.37
N LYS A 29 -13.46 -4.35 0.38
CA LYS A 29 -14.44 -4.99 -0.52
C LYS A 29 -15.84 -4.39 -0.35
N PHE A 30 -16.27 -4.22 0.90
CA PHE A 30 -17.55 -3.59 1.22
C PHE A 30 -17.61 -2.14 0.71
N LEU A 31 -16.58 -1.33 0.95
CA LEU A 31 -16.53 0.07 0.51
C LEU A 31 -16.53 0.20 -1.02
N ARG A 32 -15.92 -0.75 -1.74
CA ARG A 32 -15.90 -0.81 -3.21
C ARG A 32 -17.25 -1.20 -3.81
N SER A 33 -18.03 -2.04 -3.14
CA SER A 33 -19.34 -2.50 -3.63
C SER A 33 -20.48 -1.49 -3.42
N ARG A 34 -20.26 -0.45 -2.61
CA ARG A 34 -21.31 0.55 -2.29
C ARG A 34 -21.75 1.38 -3.49
N ARG A 35 -22.99 1.87 -3.39
CA ARG A 35 -23.58 2.89 -4.27
C ARG A 35 -24.06 4.08 -3.42
N PRO A 36 -23.67 5.33 -3.76
CA PRO A 36 -22.65 5.70 -4.74
C PRO A 36 -21.27 5.15 -4.34
N ARG A 37 -20.38 4.95 -5.33
CA ARG A 37 -19.02 4.44 -5.08
C ARG A 37 -18.25 5.45 -4.21
N CYS A 38 -17.53 4.98 -3.19
CA CYS A 38 -16.62 5.83 -2.45
C CYS A 38 -15.50 6.33 -3.38
N PRO A 39 -14.93 7.53 -3.17
CA PRO A 39 -13.77 7.98 -3.90
C PRO A 39 -12.54 7.16 -3.48
N TRP A 40 -12.00 6.37 -4.39
CA TRP A 40 -10.71 5.68 -4.20
C TRP A 40 -9.61 6.58 -4.77
N ASP A 41 -8.51 6.69 -4.04
CA ASP A 41 -7.31 7.40 -4.49
C ASP A 41 -6.06 6.55 -4.24
N LYS A 42 -4.93 7.08 -4.70
CA LYS A 42 -3.61 6.47 -4.55
C LYS A 42 -3.20 6.27 -3.08
N ALA A 43 -3.77 7.03 -2.14
CA ALA A 43 -3.41 6.95 -0.72
C ALA A 43 -3.76 5.60 -0.11
N SER A 44 -4.78 4.92 -0.64
CA SER A 44 -5.17 3.58 -0.16
C SER A 44 -4.08 2.53 -0.41
N ALA A 45 -3.40 2.59 -1.56
CA ALA A 45 -2.29 1.69 -1.86
C ALA A 45 -1.07 1.99 -0.98
N ARG A 46 -0.71 3.27 -0.81
CA ARG A 46 0.39 3.71 0.08
C ARG A 46 0.16 3.26 1.52
N ALA A 47 -1.05 3.49 2.04
CA ALA A 47 -1.47 3.07 3.37
C ALA A 47 -1.37 1.55 3.58
N ALA A 48 -1.85 0.74 2.62
CA ALA A 48 -1.70 -0.72 2.71
C ALA A 48 -0.23 -1.16 2.63
N ALA A 49 0.62 -0.47 1.86
CA ALA A 49 2.04 -0.77 1.80
C ALA A 49 2.76 -0.44 3.12
N GLU A 50 2.44 0.71 3.71
CA GLU A 50 2.94 1.14 5.01
C GLU A 50 2.47 0.25 6.17
N GLY A 51 1.24 -0.25 6.11
CA GLY A 51 0.73 -1.24 7.08
C GLY A 51 1.17 -2.68 6.81
N GLY A 52 1.88 -2.96 5.71
CA GLY A 52 2.36 -4.31 5.37
C GLY A 52 1.28 -5.26 4.87
N HIS A 53 0.12 -4.72 4.47
CA HIS A 53 -1.08 -5.48 4.16
C HIS A 53 -1.11 -5.94 2.69
N LEU A 54 -0.22 -6.87 2.37
CA LEU A 54 -0.04 -7.41 1.02
C LEU A 54 -1.33 -7.93 0.37
N GLN A 55 -2.23 -8.56 1.13
CA GLN A 55 -3.51 -9.05 0.58
C GLN A 55 -4.42 -7.91 0.11
N CYS A 56 -4.39 -6.76 0.80
CA CYS A 56 -5.11 -5.57 0.35
C CYS A 56 -4.53 -5.04 -0.96
N LEU A 57 -3.20 -5.00 -1.07
CA LEU A 57 -2.49 -4.58 -2.28
C LEU A 57 -2.83 -5.48 -3.49
N ILE A 58 -2.74 -6.80 -3.31
CA ILE A 58 -3.09 -7.79 -4.36
C ILE A 58 -4.54 -7.60 -4.80
N TRP A 59 -5.46 -7.49 -3.85
CA TRP A 59 -6.88 -7.33 -4.17
C TRP A 59 -7.18 -6.00 -4.87
N MET A 60 -6.55 -4.90 -4.45
CA MET A 60 -6.73 -3.58 -5.10
C MET A 60 -6.25 -3.60 -6.55
N ARG A 61 -5.10 -4.25 -6.82
CA ARG A 61 -4.52 -4.38 -8.16
C ARG A 61 -5.33 -5.31 -9.07
N SER A 62 -6.08 -6.27 -8.52
CA SER A 62 -6.90 -7.22 -9.29
C SER A 62 -8.31 -6.72 -9.67
N GLN A 63 -8.68 -5.50 -9.27
CA GLN A 63 -10.01 -4.94 -9.58
C GLN A 63 -10.17 -4.58 -11.07
N SER A 64 -11.43 -4.57 -11.55
CA SER A 64 -11.80 -4.08 -12.88
C SER A 64 -12.92 -3.02 -12.78
N PRO A 65 -12.64 -1.73 -13.05
CA PRO A 65 -11.32 -1.16 -13.32
C PRO A 65 -10.41 -1.25 -12.08
N PRO A 66 -9.07 -1.24 -12.26
CA PRO A 66 -8.12 -1.22 -11.15
C PRO A 66 -8.39 -0.08 -10.18
N CYS A 67 -8.10 -0.29 -8.89
CA CYS A 67 -8.09 0.82 -7.95
C CYS A 67 -6.94 1.77 -8.32
N PRO A 68 -7.10 3.10 -8.15
CA PRO A 68 -6.01 4.04 -8.31
C PRO A 68 -4.80 3.61 -7.47
N TRP A 69 -3.66 3.51 -8.13
CA TRP A 69 -2.46 2.88 -7.60
C TRP A 69 -1.26 3.76 -7.94
N ASP A 70 -0.27 3.79 -7.05
CA ASP A 70 0.94 4.60 -7.18
C ASP A 70 2.17 3.70 -7.16
N GLU A 71 2.58 3.21 -8.33
CA GLU A 71 3.67 2.24 -8.43
C GLU A 71 4.98 2.80 -7.85
N ASP A 72 5.19 4.11 -7.99
CA ASP A 72 6.41 4.81 -7.56
C ASP A 72 6.56 4.91 -6.04
N LYS A 73 5.47 4.77 -5.28
CA LYS A 73 5.48 4.99 -3.82
C LYS A 73 5.23 3.73 -3.00
N VAL A 74 4.96 2.59 -3.63
CA VAL A 74 4.72 1.34 -2.89
C VAL A 74 5.96 0.87 -2.14
N CYS A 75 7.13 0.93 -2.78
CA CYS A 75 8.40 0.50 -2.16
C CYS A 75 8.80 1.44 -1.01
N GLU A 76 8.71 2.76 -1.21
CA GLU A 76 8.99 3.78 -0.19
C GLU A 76 8.12 3.59 1.06
N TYR A 77 6.79 3.50 0.91
CA TYR A 77 5.90 3.36 2.06
C TYR A 77 6.03 1.99 2.73
N ALA A 78 6.27 0.93 1.95
CA ALA A 78 6.59 -0.37 2.52
C ALA A 78 7.91 -0.34 3.32
N ALA A 79 8.91 0.41 2.85
CA ALA A 79 10.16 0.63 3.57
C ALA A 79 9.92 1.42 4.85
N HIS A 80 9.12 2.50 4.80
CA HIS A 80 8.72 3.27 5.96
C HIS A 80 8.09 2.38 7.05
N GLY A 81 7.16 1.51 6.65
CA GLY A 81 6.50 0.57 7.56
C GLY A 81 7.34 -0.66 7.97
N GLY A 82 8.56 -0.84 7.46
CA GLY A 82 9.38 -2.01 7.76
C GLY A 82 8.93 -3.31 7.08
N ASN A 83 8.10 -3.22 6.03
CA ASN A 83 7.38 -4.33 5.40
C ASN A 83 8.13 -4.93 4.21
N LEU A 84 9.20 -5.68 4.49
CA LEU A 84 10.02 -6.33 3.46
C LEU A 84 9.22 -7.26 2.52
N ASN A 85 8.19 -7.93 3.04
CA ASN A 85 7.31 -8.81 2.25
C ASN A 85 6.58 -8.04 1.14
N VAL A 86 6.17 -6.79 1.39
CA VAL A 86 5.53 -5.94 0.39
C VAL A 86 6.54 -5.49 -0.66
N ILE A 87 7.75 -5.08 -0.26
CA ILE A 87 8.82 -4.71 -1.21
C ILE A 87 9.14 -5.89 -2.14
N GLN A 88 9.34 -7.09 -1.56
CA GLN A 88 9.60 -8.30 -2.34
C GLN A 88 8.50 -8.60 -3.35
N TRP A 89 7.23 -8.45 -2.95
CA TRP A 89 6.11 -8.64 -3.86
C TRP A 89 6.04 -7.56 -4.95
N ALA A 90 6.29 -6.30 -4.60
CA ALA A 90 6.25 -5.17 -5.53
C ALA A 90 7.33 -5.31 -6.62
N ARG A 91 8.51 -5.81 -6.26
CA ARG A 91 9.62 -6.09 -7.19
C ARG A 91 9.42 -7.30 -8.10
N ARG A 92 8.46 -8.18 -7.78
CA ARG A 92 8.07 -9.32 -8.62
C ARG A 92 6.96 -8.98 -9.62
N GLN A 93 6.42 -7.76 -9.62
CA GLN A 93 5.40 -7.33 -10.58
C GLN A 93 5.98 -7.20 -12.00
N VAL A 94 5.11 -7.11 -13.00
CA VAL A 94 5.48 -6.86 -14.40
C VAL A 94 4.69 -5.65 -14.92
N PRO A 95 5.33 -4.48 -15.14
CA PRO A 95 6.73 -4.18 -14.79
C PRO A 95 6.94 -4.17 -13.26
N PRO A 96 8.18 -4.39 -12.77
CA PRO A 96 8.49 -4.27 -11.34
C PRO A 96 8.18 -2.85 -10.85
N CYS A 97 7.53 -2.72 -9.68
CA CYS A 97 7.37 -1.39 -9.08
C CYS A 97 8.75 -0.79 -8.82
N PRO A 98 9.00 0.47 -9.21
CA PRO A 98 10.30 1.09 -9.02
C PRO A 98 10.59 1.30 -7.53
N TRP A 99 11.87 1.52 -7.26
CA TRP A 99 12.42 2.00 -6.01
C TRP A 99 13.42 3.09 -6.35
N ASP A 100 13.81 3.87 -5.36
CA ASP A 100 14.71 5.01 -5.48
C ASP A 100 15.50 5.18 -4.17
N GLU A 101 16.33 6.22 -4.11
CA GLU A 101 17.14 6.57 -2.94
C GLU A 101 16.27 6.72 -1.68
N GLU A 102 15.04 7.26 -1.83
CA GLU A 102 14.10 7.45 -0.73
C GLU A 102 13.73 6.13 -0.06
N THR A 103 13.57 5.05 -0.83
CA THR A 103 13.30 3.70 -0.28
C THR A 103 14.41 3.24 0.67
N CYS A 104 15.68 3.55 0.36
CA CYS A 104 16.82 3.26 1.23
C CYS A 104 16.88 4.23 2.41
N ALA A 105 16.70 5.54 2.16
CA ALA A 105 16.77 6.58 3.18
C ALA A 105 15.78 6.33 4.31
N VAL A 106 14.49 6.12 3.99
CA VAL A 106 13.46 5.87 5.02
C VAL A 106 13.70 4.57 5.79
N ALA A 107 14.21 3.53 5.14
CA ALA A 107 14.56 2.28 5.81
C ALA A 107 15.74 2.47 6.77
N ALA A 108 16.70 3.33 6.43
CA ALA A 108 17.84 3.65 7.29
C ALA A 108 17.42 4.52 8.48
N ASP A 109 16.67 5.59 8.24
CA ASP A 109 16.20 6.54 9.26
C ASP A 109 15.36 5.86 10.34
N LEU A 110 14.55 4.87 9.93
CA LEU A 110 13.68 4.12 10.85
C LEU A 110 14.32 2.82 11.39
N GLY A 111 15.57 2.53 11.02
CA GLY A 111 16.32 1.39 11.55
C GLY A 111 15.89 0.02 11.01
N HIS A 112 15.23 -0.05 9.85
CA HIS A 112 14.78 -1.28 9.21
C HIS A 112 15.92 -2.03 8.49
N LEU A 113 16.91 -2.49 9.27
CA LEU A 113 18.14 -3.12 8.76
C LEU A 113 17.90 -4.35 7.88
N HIS A 114 16.83 -5.10 8.11
CA HIS A 114 16.46 -6.26 7.28
C HIS A 114 16.10 -5.85 5.85
N ILE A 115 15.47 -4.68 5.68
CA ILE A 115 15.18 -4.12 4.36
C ILE A 115 16.47 -3.69 3.69
N LEU A 116 17.31 -2.91 4.37
CA LEU A 116 18.60 -2.46 3.83
C LEU A 116 19.47 -3.63 3.36
N LYS A 117 19.62 -4.66 4.19
CA LYS A 117 20.37 -5.88 3.82
C LYS A 117 19.79 -6.52 2.56
N TRP A 118 18.47 -6.60 2.45
CA TRP A 118 17.83 -7.22 1.31
C TRP A 118 17.96 -6.37 0.03
N VAL A 119 17.72 -5.05 0.09
CA VAL A 119 17.84 -4.15 -1.08
C VAL A 119 19.28 -3.95 -1.54
N ARG A 120 20.29 -4.17 -0.68
CA ARG A 120 21.72 -4.25 -1.05
C ARG A 120 22.10 -5.55 -1.74
N ALA A 121 21.35 -6.63 -1.52
CA ALA A 121 21.59 -7.91 -2.17
C ALA A 121 20.93 -8.04 -3.56
N GLN A 122 20.26 -6.99 -4.07
CA GLN A 122 19.56 -7.01 -5.36
C GLN A 122 20.48 -6.59 -6.52
N ASP A 123 20.12 -6.98 -7.73
CA ASP A 123 20.82 -6.63 -8.97
C ASP A 123 19.82 -6.06 -10.01
N PRO A 124 19.90 -4.76 -10.38
CA PRO A 124 20.76 -3.76 -9.75
C PRO A 124 20.32 -3.47 -8.30
N PRO A 125 21.25 -3.06 -7.44
CA PRO A 125 20.92 -2.59 -6.10
C PRO A 125 19.99 -1.36 -6.17
N CYS A 126 19.10 -1.20 -5.18
CA CYS A 126 18.37 0.06 -4.95
C CYS A 126 19.33 1.27 -4.92
N PRO A 127 19.04 2.40 -5.58
CA PRO A 127 19.87 3.59 -5.48
C PRO A 127 20.00 4.09 -4.04
N TRP A 128 21.04 4.89 -3.79
CA TRP A 128 21.28 5.64 -2.56
C TRP A 128 21.85 7.01 -2.93
N ASP A 129 21.72 7.99 -2.05
CA ASP A 129 22.38 9.28 -2.19
C ASP A 129 23.89 9.10 -1.91
N GLU A 130 24.72 9.30 -2.94
CA GLU A 130 26.18 9.46 -2.79
C GLU A 130 26.56 10.91 -2.47
#